data_AF-A0A2M7NHA9-F1
#
_entry.id   AF-A0A2M7NHA9-F1
#
_cell.length_a   1.000
_cell.length_b   1.000
_cell.length_c   1.000
_cell.angle_alpha   90.00
_cell.angle_beta   90.00
_cell.angle_gamma   90.00
#
_symmetry.space_group_name_H-M   'P 1'
#
loop_
_entity.id
_entity.type
_entity.pdbx_description
1 polymer ?
#
loop_
_entity_poly.entity_id
_entity_poly.type
_entity_poly.pdbx_seq_one_letter_code
_entity_poly.pdbx_strand_id
1 'polypeptide(L)' 'MNTAKLFGISYSNRDFSQKDAWGKNQFNSSFPASLAAYLESKNLESIYLILDENLKIQHEKITT' A
#
# COMPACT_ATOMS: atom_id res chain seq x y z
N MET A 1 -20.52 11.35 -8.05
CA MET A 1 -19.54 12.08 -7.21
C MET A 1 -18.29 11.21 -7.08
N ASN A 2 -17.10 11.78 -7.23
CA ASN A 2 -15.87 11.06 -6.93
C ASN A 2 -15.66 11.06 -5.42
N THR A 3 -15.94 9.93 -4.76
CA THR A 3 -15.64 9.74 -3.34
C THR A 3 -14.14 9.53 -3.18
N ALA A 4 -13.51 10.22 -2.22
CA ALA A 4 -12.12 9.99 -1.87
C ALA A 4 -11.92 8.51 -1.50
N LYS A 5 -10.95 7.85 -2.13
CA LYS A 5 -10.63 6.45 -1.92
C LYS A 5 -9.18 6.16 -2.28
N LEU A 6 -8.65 5.09 -1.71
CA LEU A 6 -7.38 4.50 -2.12
C LEU A 6 -7.60 3.57 -3.32
N PHE A 7 -6.67 3.61 -4.28
CA PHE A 7 -6.72 2.80 -5.51
C PHE A 7 -6.88 1.31 -5.19
N GLY A 8 -7.73 0.60 -5.96
CA GLY A 8 -7.99 -0.83 -5.78
C GLY A 8 -8.84 -1.21 -4.56
N ILE A 9 -9.04 -0.31 -3.59
CA ILE A 9 -9.83 -0.60 -2.38
C ILE A 9 -11.29 -0.23 -2.62
N SER A 10 -12.13 -1.24 -2.88
CA SER A 10 -13.58 -1.07 -3.11
C SER A 10 -14.44 -1.38 -1.89
N TYR A 11 -13.95 -2.26 -1.01
CA TYR A 11 -14.65 -2.66 0.21
C TYR A 11 -13.74 -2.42 1.41
N SER A 12 -14.04 -1.38 2.18
CA SER A 12 -13.28 -0.97 3.35
C SER A 12 -14.24 -0.61 4.46
N ASN A 13 -13.91 -0.97 5.70
CA ASN A 13 -14.60 -0.46 6.89
C ASN A 13 -14.21 0.98 7.24
N ARG A 14 -13.37 1.63 6.41
CA ARG A 14 -12.88 3.00 6.58
C ARG A 14 -13.46 3.91 5.52
N ASP A 15 -13.93 5.06 5.97
CA ASP A 15 -14.39 6.14 5.11
C ASP A 15 -13.22 7.10 4.81
N PHE A 16 -12.66 6.99 3.61
CA PHE A 16 -11.54 7.83 3.16
C PHE A 16 -11.96 9.26 2.81
N SER A 17 -13.26 9.61 2.87
CA SER A 17 -13.68 11.01 2.87
C SER A 17 -13.44 11.71 4.20
N GLN A 18 -13.26 10.94 5.28
CA GLN A 18 -12.98 11.48 6.62
C GLN A 18 -11.48 11.62 6.87
N LYS A 19 -11.09 12.74 7.49
CA LYS A 19 -9.69 13.02 7.86
C LYS A 19 -9.07 11.92 8.72
N ASP A 20 -9.84 11.28 9.58
CA ASP A 20 -9.35 10.27 10.52
C ASP A 20 -8.81 9.02 9.81
N ALA A 21 -9.36 8.66 8.64
CA ALA A 21 -8.87 7.55 7.82
C ALA A 21 -7.47 7.81 7.24
N TRP A 22 -7.03 9.07 7.19
CA TRP A 22 -5.70 9.49 6.75
C TRP A 22 -4.70 9.62 7.91
N GLY A 23 -5.11 9.31 9.15
CA GLY A 23 -4.20 9.26 10.28
C GLY A 23 -3.19 8.11 10.16
N LYS A 24 -2.00 8.28 10.76
CA LYS A 24 -0.83 7.36 10.68
C LYS A 24 -1.21 5.87 10.73
N ASN A 25 -2.00 5.45 11.73
CA ASN A 25 -2.30 4.03 11.94
C ASN A 25 -3.28 3.46 10.89
N GLN A 26 -4.22 4.28 10.44
CA GLN A 26 -5.18 3.86 9.42
C GLN A 26 -4.50 3.89 8.05
N PHE A 27 -3.94 5.04 7.66
CA PHE A 27 -3.28 5.16 6.37
C PHE A 27 -2.19 4.11 6.15
N ASN A 28 -1.32 3.84 7.14
CA ASN A 28 -0.21 2.88 6.98
C ASN A 28 -0.65 1.43 6.78
N SER A 29 -1.88 1.06 7.17
CA SER A 29 -2.42 -0.28 6.92
C SER A 29 -3.16 -0.38 5.59
N SER A 30 -3.76 0.71 5.11
CA SER A 30 -4.51 0.70 3.84
C SER A 30 -3.66 1.09 2.62
N PHE A 31 -2.66 1.95 2.80
CA PHE A 31 -1.82 2.42 1.69
C PHE A 31 -1.00 1.31 1.03
N PRO A 32 -0.33 0.38 1.75
CA PRO A 32 0.41 -0.71 1.11
C PRO A 32 -0.46 -1.60 0.22
N ALA A 33 -1.68 -1.90 0.66
CA ALA A 33 -2.65 -2.67 -0.14
C ALA A 33 -3.04 -1.91 -1.41
N SER A 34 -3.27 -0.60 -1.30
CA SER A 34 -3.58 0.26 -2.45
C SER A 34 -2.43 0.37 -3.44
N LEU A 35 -1.20 0.50 -2.93
CA LEU A 35 0.00 0.56 -3.74
C LEU A 35 0.23 -0.75 -4.49
N ALA A 36 0.03 -1.90 -3.85
CA ALA A 36 0.13 -3.20 -4.49
C ALA A 36 -0.88 -3.34 -5.66
N ALA A 37 -2.14 -2.96 -5.44
CA ALA A 37 -3.15 -2.96 -6.50
C ALA A 37 -2.78 -2.00 -7.65
N TYR A 38 -2.20 -0.84 -7.34
CA TYR A 38 -1.74 0.09 -8.36
C TYR A 38 -0.59 -0.48 -9.21
N LEU A 39 0.43 -1.06 -8.57
CA LEU A 39 1.56 -1.66 -9.26
C LEU A 39 1.11 -2.79 -10.20
N GLU A 40 0.22 -3.67 -9.73
CA GLU A 40 -0.38 -4.73 -10.53
C GLU A 40 -1.12 -4.16 -11.75
N SER A 41 -1.94 -3.13 -11.57
CA SER A 41 -2.68 -2.48 -12.68
C SER A 41 -1.78 -1.83 -13.74
N LYS A 42 -0.50 -1.60 -13.39
CA LYS A 42 0.53 -1.05 -14.28
C LYS A 42 1.51 -2.10 -14.79
N ASN A 43 1.28 -3.37 -14.46
CA ASN A 43 2.20 -4.47 -14.75
C ASN A 43 3.63 -4.17 -14.24
N LEU A 44 3.72 -3.54 -13.06
CA LEU A 44 4.96 -3.24 -12.36
C LEU A 44 5.16 -4.23 -11.21
N GLU A 45 6.41 -4.61 -10.99
CA GLU A 45 6.77 -5.52 -9.91
C GLU A 45 6.79 -4.82 -8.56
N SER A 46 6.38 -5.54 -7.52
CA SER A 46 6.51 -5.07 -6.14
C SER A 46 7.93 -5.32 -5.64
N ILE A 47 8.68 -4.24 -5.45
CA ILE A 47 10.03 -4.28 -4.89
C ILE A 47 9.94 -3.96 -3.40
N TYR A 48 10.42 -4.89 -2.57
CA TYR A 48 10.43 -4.77 -1.12
C TYR A 48 11.79 -4.29 -0.63
N LEU A 49 11.75 -3.51 0.45
CA LEU A 49 12.93 -3.21 1.26
C LEU A 49 13.14 -4.36 2.23
N ILE A 50 14.28 -5.03 2.11
CA ILE A 50 14.69 -6.13 2.98
C ILE A 50 15.95 -5.71 3.73
N LEU A 51 16.11 -6.16 4.97
CA LEU A 51 17.37 -6.01 5.69
C LEU A 51 18.15 -7.32 5.58
N ASP A 52 19.41 -7.23 5.19
CA ASP A 52 20.31 -8.38 5.28
C ASP A 52 20.73 -8.66 6.73
N GLU A 53 21.50 -9.72 6.93
CA GLU A 53 22.05 -10.13 8.23
C GLU A 53 22.90 -9.04 8.92
N ASN A 54 23.37 -8.04 8.15
CA ASN A 54 24.17 -6.91 8.62
C ASN A 54 23.35 -5.62 8.74
N LEU A 55 22.01 -5.71 8.70
CA LEU A 55 21.08 -4.58 8.74
C LEU A 55 21.26 -3.58 7.59
N LYS A 56 21.79 -4.01 6.45
CA LYS A 56 21.84 -3.18 5.24
C LYS A 56 20.59 -3.38 4.41
N ILE A 57 20.12 -2.28 3.83
CA ILE A 57 18.93 -2.26 2.97
C ILE A 57 19.25 -2.92 1.63
N GLN A 58 18.47 -3.93 1.28
CA GLN A 58 18.42 -4.59 -0.01
C GLN A 58 17.06 -4.34 -0.67
N HIS A 59 17.02 -4.39 -2.00
CA HIS A 59 15.81 -4.23 -2.80
C HIS A 59 15.55 -5.53 -3.55
N GLU A 60 14.51 -6.27 -3.18
CA GLU A 60 14.22 -7.57 -3.77
C GLU A 60 12.75 -7.75 -4.13
N LYS A 61 12.48 -8.67 -5.05
CA LYS A 61 11.13 -9.13 -5.36
C LYS A 61 10.79 -10.30 -4.44
N ILE A 62 9.62 -10.27 -3.83
CA ILE A 62 9.10 -11.47 -3.16
C ILE A 62 8.49 -12.36 -4.26
N THR A 63 9.10 -13.51 -4.49
CA THR A 63 8.50 -14.60 -5.26
C THR A 63 7.80 -15.54 -4.29
N THR A 64 6.60 -16.01 -4.67
CA THR A 64 5.79 -16.94 -3.86
C THR A 64 5.94 -18.35 -4.41
#